data_AF-A0A524CJ56-F1
#
_entry.id   AF-A0A524CJ56-F1
#
_cell.length_a   1.000
_cell.length_b   1.000
_cell.length_c   1.000
_cell.angle_alpha   90.00
_cell.angle_beta   90.00
_cell.angle_gamma   90.00
#
_symmetry.space_group_name_H-M   'P 1'
#
loop_
_entity.id
_entity.type
_entity.pdbx_description
1 polymer ?
#
loop_
_entity_poly.entity_id
_entity_poly.type
_entity_poly.pdbx_seq_one_letter_code
_entity_poly.pdbx_strand_id
1 'polypeptide(L)'
;MKKNILEKDIEFWVFLDNYGTYIFQNNFLTFNRLPKNELLFTEYFVELIRSLQNETKTTQNNNPLKFVKYRDLNIYEAIEEFNKSGTKIFILKEEGDLLIDQIFKLKKEEMVLFIIGNQSGAFLESSRLSNLGLSQLSLGKQSYLASSVIKLVKLHFRL
;
A
#
# COMPACT_ATOMS: atom_id res chain seq x y z
N MET A 1 24.93 -17.49 -4.44
CA MET A 1 24.60 -16.05 -4.33
C MET A 1 23.18 -15.86 -4.86
N LYS A 2 22.15 -15.87 -3.99
CA LYS A 2 20.76 -15.70 -4.44
C LYS A 2 20.61 -14.27 -4.96
N LYS A 3 20.21 -14.13 -6.23
CA LYS A 3 19.81 -12.85 -6.82
C LYS A 3 18.63 -12.32 -5.97
N ASN A 4 18.81 -11.19 -5.28
CA ASN A 4 17.76 -10.47 -4.56
C ASN A 4 16.77 -9.87 -5.57
N ILE A 5 15.88 -10.72 -6.10
CA ILE A 5 14.74 -10.28 -6.89
C ILE A 5 13.70 -9.82 -5.88
N LEU A 6 13.42 -8.52 -5.86
CA LEU A 6 12.32 -7.98 -5.08
C LEU A 6 10.99 -8.63 -5.55
N GLU A 7 10.08 -8.90 -4.61
CA GLU A 7 8.82 -9.66 -4.80
C GLU A 7 7.97 -9.17 -5.99
N LYS A 8 7.92 -9.91 -7.10
CA LYS A 8 7.08 -9.55 -8.25
C LYS A 8 5.60 -9.56 -7.86
N ASP A 9 4.81 -8.73 -8.53
CA ASP A 9 3.34 -8.68 -8.40
C ASP A 9 2.79 -8.08 -7.09
N ILE A 10 3.57 -7.20 -6.44
CA ILE A 10 3.12 -6.39 -5.30
C ILE A 10 3.20 -4.91 -5.64
N GLU A 11 2.14 -4.18 -5.30
CA GLU A 11 2.10 -2.72 -5.32
C GLU A 11 1.73 -2.18 -3.94
N PHE A 12 2.36 -1.08 -3.54
CA PHE A 12 1.93 -0.34 -2.35
C PHE A 12 1.31 0.98 -2.76
N TRP A 13 0.12 1.26 -2.26
CA TRP A 13 -0.59 2.51 -2.49
C TRP A 13 -0.59 3.30 -1.19
N VAL A 14 0.08 4.44 -1.18
CA VAL A 14 0.20 5.33 -0.04
C VAL A 14 -0.65 6.56 -0.30
N PHE A 15 -1.67 6.75 0.53
CA PHE A 15 -2.59 7.89 0.47
C PHE A 15 -2.13 8.91 1.50
N LEU A 16 -1.76 10.11 1.03
CA LEU A 16 -1.39 11.22 1.88
C LEU A 16 -2.46 12.30 1.79
N ASP A 17 -3.12 12.58 2.90
CA ASP A 17 -4.14 13.63 2.97
C ASP A 17 -3.54 14.96 2.50
N ASN A 18 -4.18 15.60 1.52
CA ASN A 18 -3.76 16.84 0.86
C ASN A 18 -2.53 16.74 -0.06
N TYR A 19 -1.91 15.58 -0.21
CA TYR A 19 -0.74 15.39 -1.10
C TYR A 19 -0.94 14.31 -2.18
N GLY A 20 -2.10 13.67 -2.21
CA GLY A 20 -2.51 12.71 -3.25
C GLY A 20 -2.05 11.28 -2.98
N THR A 21 -2.04 10.45 -4.04
CA THR A 21 -1.76 9.02 -3.97
C THR A 21 -0.44 8.67 -4.63
N TYR A 22 0.36 7.87 -3.94
CA TYR A 22 1.68 7.42 -4.39
C TYR A 22 1.70 5.89 -4.51
N ILE A 23 1.96 5.40 -5.72
CA ILE A 23 1.92 3.99 -6.07
C ILE A 23 3.35 3.49 -6.27
N PHE A 24 3.80 2.64 -5.36
CA PHE A 24 5.11 2.01 -5.37
C PHE A 24 5.02 0.71 -6.16
N GLN A 25 5.61 0.69 -7.35
CA GLN A 25 5.59 -0.48 -8.24
C GLN A 25 6.91 -1.24 -8.17
N ASN A 26 6.82 -2.54 -7.93
CA ASN A 26 8.02 -3.34 -7.74
C ASN A 26 8.78 -3.65 -9.05
N ASN A 27 8.14 -3.50 -10.21
CA ASN A 27 8.71 -3.84 -11.51
C ASN A 27 9.97 -3.02 -11.88
N PHE A 28 10.28 -1.96 -11.13
CA PHE A 28 11.44 -1.08 -11.35
C PHE A 28 12.47 -1.10 -10.21
N LEU A 29 12.26 -1.88 -9.16
CA LEU A 29 13.13 -1.93 -7.99
C LEU A 29 14.30 -2.89 -8.19
N THR A 30 15.40 -2.37 -8.72
CA THR A 30 16.72 -3.00 -8.48
C THR A 30 17.26 -2.49 -7.15
N PHE A 31 17.82 -3.38 -6.33
CA PHE A 31 18.34 -3.06 -4.99
C PHE A 31 19.31 -1.85 -4.99
N ASN A 32 20.01 -1.62 -6.10
CA ASN A 32 20.94 -0.51 -6.28
C ASN A 32 20.26 0.86 -6.47
N ARG A 33 18.95 0.90 -6.74
CA ARG A 33 18.17 2.12 -6.96
C ARG A 33 17.33 2.51 -5.74
N LEU A 34 17.28 1.67 -4.71
CA LEU A 34 16.60 1.99 -3.46
C LEU A 34 17.49 2.89 -2.60
N PRO A 35 16.92 3.95 -1.99
CA PRO A 35 17.62 4.70 -0.96
C PRO A 35 18.10 3.75 0.15
N LYS A 36 19.34 3.93 0.58
CA LYS A 36 20.02 2.98 1.48
C LYS A 36 19.53 3.05 2.93
N ASN A 37 18.79 4.10 3.27
CA ASN A 37 18.23 4.33 4.59
C ASN A 37 16.94 5.16 4.49
N GLU A 38 16.23 5.24 5.60
CA GLU A 38 14.96 5.97 5.72
C GLU A 38 15.12 7.49 5.49
N LEU A 39 16.22 8.08 5.95
CA LEU A 39 16.47 9.52 5.78
C LEU A 39 16.52 9.91 4.29
N LEU A 40 17.35 9.21 3.52
CA LEU A 40 17.51 9.47 2.08
C LEU A 40 16.21 9.15 1.32
N PHE A 41 15.47 8.13 1.76
CA PHE A 41 14.16 7.84 1.18
C PHE A 41 13.19 9.00 1.41
N THR A 42 13.14 9.51 2.64
CA THR A 42 12.30 10.65 3.01
C THR A 42 12.68 11.90 2.23
N GLU A 43 13.97 12.21 2.09
CA GLU A 43 14.44 13.34 1.29
C GLU A 43 13.94 13.25 -0.16
N TYR A 44 14.15 12.11 -0.82
CA TYR A 44 13.69 11.91 -2.19
C TYR A 44 12.18 11.95 -2.32
N PHE A 45 11.45 11.43 -1.33
CA PHE A 45 9.99 11.43 -1.35
C PHE A 45 9.41 12.83 -1.15
N VAL A 46 10.01 13.64 -0.26
CA VAL A 46 9.64 15.05 -0.07
C VAL A 46 9.97 15.88 -1.30
N GLU A 47 11.12 15.66 -1.93
CA GLU A 47 11.47 16.30 -3.20
C GLU A 47 10.46 15.97 -4.30
N LEU A 48 10.04 14.70 -4.40
CA LEU A 48 8.99 14.28 -5.32
C LEU A 48 7.69 15.05 -5.06
N ILE A 49 7.20 15.09 -3.81
CA ILE A 49 5.96 15.82 -3.45
C ILE A 49 6.08 17.31 -3.85
N ARG A 50 7.18 17.98 -3.48
CA ARG A 50 7.42 19.39 -3.81
C ARG A 50 7.44 19.65 -5.30
N SER A 51 8.08 18.75 -6.08
CA SER A 51 8.17 18.88 -7.53
C SER A 51 6.80 18.82 -8.21
N LEU A 52 5.87 18.05 -7.65
CA LEU A 52 4.50 17.90 -8.16
C LEU A 52 3.63 19.12 -7.80
N GLN A 53 3.82 19.72 -6.63
CA GLN A 53 3.06 20.89 -6.18
C GLN A 53 3.43 22.20 -6.90
N ASN A 54 4.69 22.34 -7.34
CA ASN A 54 5.20 23.62 -7.83
C ASN A 54 4.86 23.96 -9.29
N GLU A 55 3.96 23.22 -9.96
CA GLU A 55 3.45 23.42 -11.35
C GLU A 55 4.51 23.62 -12.47
N THR A 56 5.81 23.61 -12.15
CA THR A 56 6.87 23.49 -13.14
C THR A 56 6.68 22.14 -13.81
N LYS A 57 6.33 22.16 -15.11
CA LYS A 57 6.11 21.03 -16.03
C LYS A 57 7.30 20.07 -16.17
N THR A 58 7.92 19.68 -15.07
CA THR A 58 8.89 18.60 -15.01
C THR A 58 8.09 17.32 -14.83
N THR A 59 7.66 16.82 -16.00
CA THR A 59 7.29 15.44 -16.29
C THR A 59 7.92 14.42 -15.32
N GLN A 60 7.24 13.28 -15.13
CA GLN A 60 7.71 12.06 -14.44
C GLN A 60 9.21 11.70 -14.67
N ASN A 61 9.86 12.27 -15.69
CA ASN A 61 11.29 12.15 -16.00
C ASN A 61 12.24 12.57 -14.87
N ASN A 62 11.87 13.51 -13.99
CA ASN A 62 12.72 13.97 -12.87
C ASN A 62 12.38 13.34 -11.52
N ASN A 63 11.59 12.28 -11.50
CA ASN A 63 11.26 11.59 -10.26
C ASN A 63 12.52 10.90 -9.65
N PRO A 64 13.02 11.35 -8.48
CA PRO A 64 14.17 10.70 -7.83
C PRO A 64 13.85 9.24 -7.43
N LEU A 65 12.58 8.94 -7.23
CA LEU A 65 12.03 7.61 -6.94
C LEU A 65 11.29 7.08 -8.17
N LYS A 66 11.99 6.82 -9.29
CA LYS A 66 11.41 6.37 -10.58
C LYS A 66 10.40 5.21 -10.54
N PHE A 67 10.35 4.46 -9.43
CA PHE A 67 9.42 3.36 -9.16
C PHE A 67 8.12 3.80 -8.46
N VAL A 68 7.98 5.09 -8.13
CA VAL A 68 6.81 5.69 -7.50
C VAL A 68 6.03 6.46 -8.54
N LYS A 69 4.75 6.16 -8.71
CA LYS A 69 3.84 6.92 -9.56
C LYS A 69 2.93 7.78 -8.70
N TYR A 70 2.63 8.97 -9.18
CA TYR A 70 1.62 9.84 -8.59
C TYR A 70 0.28 9.65 -9.30
N ARG A 71 -0.81 9.62 -8.52
CA ARG A 71 -2.19 9.79 -8.99
C ARG A 71 -2.90 10.80 -8.09
N ASP A 72 -3.63 11.70 -8.71
CA ASP A 72 -4.59 12.55 -8.02
C ASP A 72 -5.89 11.75 -7.85
N LEU A 73 -5.97 11.03 -6.73
CA LEU A 73 -7.04 10.09 -6.40
C LEU A 73 -7.09 9.99 -4.87
N ASN A 74 -8.28 9.93 -4.28
CA ASN A 74 -8.43 9.64 -2.86
C ASN A 74 -8.64 8.14 -2.60
N ILE A 75 -8.51 7.73 -1.33
CA ILE A 75 -8.61 6.32 -0.94
C ILE A 75 -9.97 5.70 -1.25
N TYR A 76 -11.07 6.46 -1.16
CA TYR A 76 -12.41 5.94 -1.42
C TYR A 76 -12.62 5.69 -2.91
N GLU A 77 -12.14 6.60 -3.77
CA GLU A 77 -12.17 6.44 -5.22
C GLU A 77 -11.33 5.22 -5.63
N ALA A 78 -10.15 5.04 -5.03
CA ALA A 78 -9.32 3.86 -5.27
C ALA A 78 -10.04 2.56 -4.87
N ILE A 79 -10.65 2.52 -3.68
CA ILE A 79 -11.44 1.35 -3.23
C ILE A 79 -12.56 1.04 -4.23
N GLU A 80 -13.25 2.06 -4.73
CA GLU A 80 -14.30 1.89 -5.72
C GLU A 80 -13.78 1.34 -7.06
N GLU A 81 -12.63 1.84 -7.55
CA GLU A 81 -11.94 1.30 -8.74
C GLU A 81 -11.63 -0.20 -8.56
N PHE A 82 -11.06 -0.59 -7.42
CA PHE A 82 -10.72 -1.99 -7.14
C PHE A 82 -11.96 -2.89 -6.96
N ASN A 83 -13.02 -2.35 -6.36
CA ASN A 83 -14.26 -3.12 -6.20
C ASN A 83 -14.90 -3.39 -7.57
N LYS A 84 -14.88 -2.41 -8.48
CA LYS A 84 -15.39 -2.56 -9.86
C LYS A 84 -14.57 -3.56 -10.68
N SER A 85 -13.28 -3.71 -10.43
CA SER A 85 -12.44 -4.72 -11.11
C SER A 85 -12.61 -6.14 -10.55
N GLY A 86 -13.46 -6.33 -9.54
CA GLY A 86 -13.65 -7.63 -8.88
C GLY A 86 -12.48 -8.02 -7.98
N THR A 87 -11.64 -7.06 -7.57
CA THR A 87 -10.55 -7.29 -6.61
C THR A 87 -11.15 -7.62 -5.25
N LYS A 88 -10.59 -8.62 -4.57
CA LYS A 88 -11.04 -8.98 -3.22
C LYS A 88 -10.42 -8.04 -2.20
N ILE A 89 -11.24 -7.25 -1.52
CA ILE A 89 -10.78 -6.19 -0.63
C ILE A 89 -11.00 -6.58 0.83
N PHE A 90 -9.94 -6.44 1.62
CA PHE A 90 -9.95 -6.70 3.05
C PHE A 90 -9.42 -5.50 3.83
N ILE A 91 -10.06 -5.20 4.97
CA ILE A 91 -9.55 -4.22 5.91
C ILE A 91 -8.84 -4.96 7.04
N LEU A 92 -7.59 -4.58 7.35
CA LEU A 92 -6.86 -5.15 8.47
C LEU A 92 -7.13 -4.34 9.75
N LYS A 93 -7.71 -5.00 10.74
CA LYS A 93 -8.03 -4.46 12.08
C LYS A 93 -7.78 -5.53 13.14
N GLU A 94 -7.73 -5.12 14.40
CA GLU A 94 -7.62 -6.08 15.52
C GLU A 94 -8.88 -6.94 15.64
N GLU A 95 -10.03 -6.33 15.37
CA GLU A 95 -11.34 -6.95 15.33
C GLU A 95 -11.65 -7.43 13.90
N GLY A 96 -12.03 -8.69 13.77
CA GLY A 96 -12.33 -9.30 12.47
C GLY A 96 -12.07 -10.80 12.46
N ASP A 97 -12.37 -11.44 11.33
CA ASP A 97 -12.07 -12.85 11.11
C ASP A 97 -10.55 -13.06 11.05
N LEU A 98 -10.06 -14.22 11.50
CA LEU A 98 -8.64 -14.52 11.42
C LEU A 98 -8.19 -14.53 9.95
N LEU A 99 -7.14 -13.76 9.63
CA LEU A 99 -6.57 -13.66 8.28
C LEU A 99 -6.22 -15.03 7.71
N ILE A 100 -5.63 -15.91 8.53
CA ILE A 100 -5.21 -17.24 8.12
C ILE A 100 -6.38 -18.06 7.53
N ASP A 101 -7.56 -17.96 8.12
CA ASP A 101 -8.76 -18.70 7.69
C ASP A 101 -9.27 -18.23 6.33
N GLN A 102 -9.04 -16.96 6.00
CA GLN A 102 -9.44 -16.39 4.72
C GLN A 102 -8.39 -16.64 3.64
N ILE A 103 -7.09 -16.62 3.99
CA ILE A 103 -6.02 -16.90 3.04
C ILE A 103 -6.15 -18.30 2.45
N PHE A 104 -6.52 -19.30 3.26
CA PHE A 104 -6.76 -20.66 2.75
C PHE A 104 -7.92 -20.77 1.75
N LYS A 105 -8.81 -19.78 1.69
CA LYS A 105 -9.95 -19.74 0.76
C LYS A 105 -9.63 -18.97 -0.52
N LEU A 106 -8.48 -18.29 -0.59
CA LEU A 106 -8.08 -17.53 -1.76
C LEU A 106 -7.60 -18.46 -2.87
N LYS A 107 -8.00 -18.15 -4.10
CA LYS A 107 -7.42 -18.80 -5.29
C LYS A 107 -6.09 -18.16 -5.62
N LYS A 108 -5.21 -18.90 -6.30
CA LYS A 108 -3.85 -18.46 -6.59
C LYS A 108 -3.81 -17.24 -7.52
N GLU A 109 -4.80 -17.09 -8.38
CA GLU A 109 -4.90 -16.02 -9.38
C GLU A 109 -5.75 -14.82 -8.91
N GLU A 110 -6.29 -14.87 -7.69
CA GLU A 110 -7.13 -13.78 -7.17
C GLU A 110 -6.27 -12.56 -6.82
N MET A 111 -6.64 -11.40 -7.39
CA MET A 111 -6.09 -10.12 -6.96
C MET A 111 -6.69 -9.73 -5.61
N VAL A 112 -5.83 -9.43 -4.65
CA VAL A 112 -6.23 -9.10 -3.28
C VAL A 112 -5.69 -7.73 -2.90
N LEU A 113 -6.57 -6.91 -2.29
CA LEU A 113 -6.23 -5.62 -1.73
C LEU A 113 -6.37 -5.68 -0.21
N PHE A 114 -5.29 -5.36 0.50
CA PHE A 114 -5.30 -5.16 1.95
C PHE A 114 -5.24 -3.67 2.28
N ILE A 115 -6.23 -3.19 3.01
CA ILE A 115 -6.29 -1.82 3.52
C ILE A 115 -5.69 -1.80 4.93
N ILE A 116 -4.67 -0.96 5.12
CA ILE A 116 -3.94 -0.83 6.38
C ILE A 116 -4.01 0.63 6.84
N GLY A 117 -4.42 0.85 8.08
CA GLY A 117 -4.48 2.18 8.69
C GLY A 117 -3.13 2.69 9.17
N ASN A 118 -3.08 3.99 9.47
CA ASN A 118 -1.97 4.58 10.21
C ASN A 118 -2.17 4.41 11.73
N GLN A 119 -1.22 4.90 12.53
CA GLN A 119 -1.28 4.81 14.00
C GLN A 119 -2.49 5.51 14.64
N SER A 120 -3.12 6.46 13.96
CA SER A 120 -4.24 7.21 14.52
C SER A 120 -5.55 6.42 14.53
N GLY A 121 -5.67 5.37 13.71
CA GLY A 121 -6.92 4.59 13.57
C GLY A 121 -8.07 5.33 12.88
N ALA A 122 -8.03 6.67 12.76
CA ALA A 122 -9.16 7.50 12.36
C ALA A 122 -9.80 7.10 11.02
N PHE A 123 -8.99 6.74 10.03
CA PHE A 123 -9.53 6.27 8.74
C PHE A 123 -10.26 4.94 8.87
N LEU A 124 -9.68 4.00 9.61
CA LEU A 124 -10.22 2.65 9.80
C LEU A 124 -11.55 2.68 10.57
N GLU A 125 -11.73 3.64 11.47
CA GLU A 125 -12.94 3.84 12.27
C GLU A 125 -13.99 4.71 11.58
N SER A 126 -13.69 5.23 10.38
CA SER A 126 -14.61 6.13 9.69
C SER A 126 -15.92 5.42 9.31
N SER A 127 -17.05 6.10 9.55
CA SER A 127 -18.37 5.63 9.13
C SER A 127 -18.44 5.39 7.62
N ARG A 128 -17.73 6.22 6.84
CA ARG A 128 -17.65 6.09 5.39
C ARG A 128 -17.02 4.76 4.96
N LEU A 129 -15.94 4.33 5.60
CA LEU A 129 -15.33 3.02 5.32
C LEU A 129 -16.23 1.86 5.77
N SER A 130 -16.85 1.98 6.95
CA SER A 130 -17.77 0.96 7.48
C SER A 130 -18.99 0.73 6.56
N ASN A 131 -19.49 1.80 5.92
CA ASN A 131 -20.62 1.73 4.99
C ASN A 131 -20.30 0.99 3.67
N LEU A 132 -19.03 0.71 3.38
CA LEU A 132 -18.63 -0.06 2.19
C LEU A 132 -18.86 -1.57 2.37
N GLY A 133 -19.15 -2.05 3.58
CA GLY A 133 -19.44 -3.47 3.83
C GLY A 133 -18.27 -4.42 3.56
N LEU A 134 -17.04 -3.91 3.60
CA LEU A 134 -15.83 -4.69 3.32
C LEU A 134 -15.52 -5.66 4.48
N SER A 135 -15.02 -6.85 4.13
CA SER A 135 -14.60 -7.84 5.12
C SER A 135 -13.42 -7.33 5.96
N GLN A 136 -13.53 -7.50 7.28
CA GLN A 136 -12.50 -7.09 8.24
C GLN A 136 -11.74 -8.33 8.71
N LEU A 137 -10.42 -8.31 8.59
CA LEU A 137 -9.55 -9.41 8.96
C LEU A 137 -8.58 -9.00 10.06
N SER A 138 -8.25 -9.96 10.90
CA SER A 138 -7.36 -9.81 12.05
C SER A 138 -6.12 -10.66 11.91
N LEU A 139 -4.97 -10.05 12.24
CA LEU A 139 -3.68 -10.72 12.44
C LEU A 139 -3.51 -11.19 13.90
N GLY A 140 -4.51 -10.96 14.74
CA GLY A 140 -4.48 -11.21 16.18
C GLY A 140 -4.92 -9.98 16.97
N LYS A 141 -4.90 -10.11 18.31
CA LYS A 141 -5.38 -9.07 19.24
C LYS A 141 -4.35 -7.96 19.54
N GLN A 142 -3.20 -7.99 18.88
CA GLN A 142 -2.12 -7.05 19.14
C GLN A 142 -2.09 -5.97 18.05
N SER A 143 -1.99 -4.72 18.48
CA SER A 143 -1.74 -3.59 17.58
C SER A 143 -0.32 -3.65 17.04
N TYR A 144 -0.18 -3.55 15.71
CA TYR A 144 1.12 -3.53 15.03
C TYR A 144 1.27 -2.26 14.19
N LEU A 145 2.51 -1.81 14.03
CA LEU A 145 2.85 -0.80 13.02
C LEU A 145 2.50 -1.32 11.61
N ALA A 146 2.08 -0.42 10.72
CA ALA A 146 1.76 -0.78 9.33
C ALA A 146 2.90 -1.56 8.64
N SER A 147 4.15 -1.19 8.89
CA SER A 147 5.33 -1.91 8.36
C SER A 147 5.43 -3.35 8.88
N SER A 148 5.03 -3.60 10.12
CA SER A 148 4.97 -4.94 10.72
C SER A 148 3.78 -5.73 10.17
N VAL A 149 2.61 -5.09 10.01
CA VAL A 149 1.42 -5.68 9.37
C VAL A 149 1.76 -6.17 7.96
N ILE A 150 2.44 -5.35 7.14
CA ILE A 150 2.89 -5.73 5.80
C ILE A 150 3.77 -6.98 5.85
N LYS A 151 4.75 -7.05 6.76
CA LYS A 151 5.61 -8.23 6.92
C LYS A 151 4.83 -9.48 7.30
N LEU A 152 3.87 -9.35 8.21
CA LEU A 152 3.02 -10.46 8.64
C LEU A 152 2.14 -10.96 7.50
N VAL A 153 1.52 -10.07 6.73
CA VAL A 153 0.75 -10.46 5.54
C VAL A 153 1.64 -11.23 4.57
N LYS A 154 2.81 -10.69 4.22
CA LYS A 154 3.76 -11.36 3.33
C LYS A 154 4.13 -12.77 3.81
N LEU A 155 4.39 -12.92 5.11
CA LEU A 155 4.70 -14.22 5.71
C LEU A 155 3.59 -15.24 5.51
N HIS A 156 2.32 -14.83 5.61
CA HIS A 156 1.18 -15.73 5.38
C HIS A 156 1.04 -16.12 3.90
N PHE A 157 1.40 -15.23 2.97
CA PHE A 157 1.43 -15.52 1.53
C PHE A 157 2.74 -16.16 1.04
N ARG A 158 3.72 -16.35 1.94
CA ARG A 158 5.08 -16.83 1.62
C ARG A 158 5.78 -15.96 0.56
N LEU A 159 5.55 -14.65 0.62
CA LEU A 159 6.18 -13.61 -0.20
C LEU A 159 7.47 -13.13 0.44
#